data_AF-A0A8J2T359-F1
#
_entry.id   AF-A0A8J2T359-F1
#
_cell.length_a   1.000
_cell.length_b   1.000
_cell.length_c   1.000
_cell.angle_alpha   90.00
_cell.angle_beta   90.00
_cell.angle_gamma   90.00
#
_symmetry.space_group_name_H-M   'P 1'
#
loop_
_entity.id
_entity.type
_entity.pdbx_description
1 polymer ?
#
loop_
_entity_poly.entity_id
_entity_poly.type
_entity_poly.pdbx_seq_one_letter_code
_entity_poly.pdbx_strand_id
1 'polypeptide(L)'
;MNAAEQPPRRLQLVGEGDFTLALSLATQLKHVAITATGFDAHADLIKKYRDAPATLRRLQAAGAIAKHGVDACALQGSFDEVHFGHPHLGVENAAAHHRLLAHYFHSAKQVAPVVRVTLASDQAQRWRCDAAAARAGLALKDVAPFHDDAFPGYTRRRSLSGGSFRARTAEASETRTYAARDVEVAPVAWAALPRRSEQVNCPTHPPLQPVAPAGLACAVCARTFKDDRALRQHAATCSRKQRRIKIHYVHGLEAGPNAFKARCLAKVGDVTSPAMATSLWNPFCENAFLGRFLAHLSWGAAARDVLDRCVSIQKDALAEPDVVVASSWGAAVALKLLADRAWTGPTVLLCPGHRRLLSSQDADALVTAFRALPKKTLRRVVLVHGTADATVPIADSRELAADRARLVEVPGGSHGLGAAAADGLISSVVVDVLAKKYGAERVGEVFLLDS
;
A
#
# COMPACT_ATOMS: atom_id res chain seq x y z
N MET A 1 41.76 4.54 -53.11
CA MET A 1 40.57 3.73 -53.40
C MET A 1 39.66 3.86 -52.20
N ASN A 2 38.60 4.67 -52.31
CA ASN A 2 37.62 4.82 -51.22
C ASN A 2 36.89 3.49 -51.05
N ALA A 3 36.95 2.91 -49.84
CA ALA A 3 36.08 1.81 -49.47
C ALA A 3 34.64 2.31 -49.66
N ALA A 4 33.92 1.73 -50.62
CA ALA A 4 32.50 1.99 -50.79
C ALA A 4 31.82 1.67 -49.45
N GLU A 5 31.28 2.70 -48.80
CA GLU A 5 30.59 2.58 -47.53
C GLU A 5 29.41 1.63 -47.73
N GLN A 6 29.52 0.41 -47.23
CA GLN A 6 28.48 -0.61 -47.39
C GLN A 6 27.18 -0.05 -46.80
N PRO A 7 26.02 -0.27 -47.47
CA PRO A 7 24.75 0.22 -46.97
C PRO A 7 24.50 -0.34 -45.55
N PRO A 8 23.90 0.47 -44.65
CA PRO A 8 23.70 0.05 -43.27
C PRO A 8 22.78 -1.18 -43.22
N ARG A 9 23.13 -2.15 -42.38
CA ARG A 9 22.31 -3.35 -42.18
C ARG A 9 20.95 -2.95 -41.63
N ARG A 10 19.88 -3.52 -42.17
CA ARG A 10 18.50 -3.21 -41.81
C ARG A 10 18.00 -4.20 -40.76
N LEU A 11 17.73 -3.69 -39.56
CA LEU A 11 17.22 -4.46 -38.43
C LEU A 11 15.77 -4.05 -38.14
N GLN A 12 14.88 -5.05 -38.10
CA GLN A 12 13.54 -4.86 -37.56
C GLN A 12 13.45 -5.32 -36.10
N LEU A 13 13.06 -4.42 -35.19
CA LEU A 13 12.68 -4.78 -33.82
C LEU A 13 11.17 -5.01 -33.76
N VAL A 14 10.76 -6.13 -33.22
CA VAL A 14 9.37 -6.59 -33.18
C VAL A 14 8.85 -6.63 -31.75
N GLY A 15 7.64 -6.11 -31.56
CA GLY A 15 6.95 -6.14 -30.27
C GLY A 15 7.51 -5.16 -29.24
N GLU A 16 8.07 -4.03 -29.68
CA GLU A 16 8.50 -2.96 -28.79
C GLU A 16 7.30 -2.44 -27.99
N GLY A 17 7.46 -2.41 -26.67
CA GLY A 17 6.46 -1.87 -25.74
C GLY A 17 6.54 -0.35 -25.66
N ASP A 18 7.60 0.18 -25.05
CA ASP A 18 7.83 1.62 -24.86
C ASP A 18 8.94 2.19 -25.77
N PHE A 19 9.43 1.39 -26.72
CA PHE A 19 10.48 1.73 -27.69
C PHE A 19 11.85 2.09 -27.09
N THR A 20 12.08 1.80 -25.81
CA THR A 20 13.34 2.18 -25.13
C THR A 20 14.54 1.32 -25.56
N LEU A 21 14.32 0.06 -25.95
CA LEU A 21 15.37 -0.80 -26.51
C LEU A 21 15.81 -0.26 -27.87
N ALA A 22 14.84 0.02 -28.74
CA ALA A 22 15.09 0.63 -30.04
C ALA A 22 15.88 1.94 -29.92
N LEU A 23 15.52 2.81 -28.97
CA LEU A 23 16.22 4.07 -28.76
C LEU A 23 17.67 3.86 -28.33
N SER A 24 17.90 2.92 -27.42
CA SER A 24 19.26 2.59 -26.97
C SER A 24 20.12 2.05 -28.11
N LEU A 25 19.57 1.12 -28.90
CA LEU A 25 20.25 0.56 -30.06
C LEU A 25 20.52 1.60 -31.15
N ALA A 26 19.55 2.44 -31.51
CA ALA A 26 19.73 3.50 -32.52
C ALA A 26 20.78 4.55 -32.10
N THR A 27 20.92 4.77 -30.79
CA THR A 27 21.93 5.68 -30.26
C THR A 27 23.33 5.07 -30.36
N GLN A 28 23.47 3.76 -30.18
CA GLN A 28 24.77 3.07 -30.10
C GLN A 28 25.24 2.49 -31.45
N LEU A 29 24.34 1.98 -32.28
CA LEU A 29 24.65 1.27 -33.52
C LEU A 29 24.47 2.17 -34.75
N LYS A 30 25.49 2.98 -35.06
CA LYS A 30 25.43 3.94 -36.18
C LYS A 30 25.42 3.33 -37.58
N HIS A 31 25.82 2.06 -37.71
CA HIS A 31 25.88 1.33 -38.97
C HIS A 31 24.67 0.40 -39.20
N VAL A 32 23.63 0.53 -38.37
CA VAL A 32 22.41 -0.29 -38.44
C VAL A 32 21.19 0.62 -38.61
N ALA A 33 20.43 0.41 -39.68
CA ALA A 33 19.17 1.08 -39.92
C ALA A 33 18.04 0.35 -39.17
N ILE A 34 17.52 0.96 -38.12
CA ILE A 34 16.55 0.33 -37.21
C ILE A 34 15.11 0.72 -37.59
N THR A 35 14.27 -0.28 -37.80
CA THR A 35 12.81 -0.14 -37.84
C THR A 35 12.20 -0.84 -36.62
N ALA A 36 11.76 -0.05 -35.64
CA ALA A 36 11.12 -0.54 -34.43
C ALA A 36 9.60 -0.62 -34.63
N THR A 37 9.01 -1.74 -34.21
CA THR A 37 7.59 -2.01 -34.40
C THR A 37 6.92 -2.46 -33.11
N GLY A 38 5.75 -1.88 -32.81
CA GLY A 38 4.91 -2.24 -31.67
C GLY A 38 3.53 -2.72 -32.10
N PHE A 39 2.91 -3.59 -31.30
CA PHE A 39 1.58 -4.13 -31.56
C PHE A 39 0.45 -3.13 -31.28
N ASP A 40 0.60 -2.31 -30.23
CA ASP A 40 -0.41 -1.30 -29.90
C ASP A 40 -0.54 -0.25 -31.02
N ALA A 41 -1.75 0.26 -31.24
CA ALA A 41 -1.94 1.45 -32.04
C ALA A 41 -1.28 2.67 -31.34
N HIS A 42 -0.87 3.67 -32.11
CA HIS A 42 -0.16 4.85 -31.56
C HIS A 42 -0.94 5.55 -30.42
N ALA A 43 -2.26 5.66 -30.56
CA ALA A 43 -3.11 6.27 -29.54
C ALA A 43 -3.11 5.48 -28.22
N ASP A 44 -3.08 4.14 -28.29
CA ASP A 44 -3.09 3.27 -27.11
C ASP A 44 -1.71 3.20 -26.46
N LEU A 45 -0.65 3.23 -27.27
CA LEU A 45 0.72 3.36 -26.79
C LEU A 45 0.90 4.59 -25.90
N ILE A 46 0.46 5.77 -26.35
CA ILE A 46 0.63 7.03 -25.60
C ILE A 46 -0.18 7.03 -24.30
N LYS A 47 -1.39 6.44 -24.30
CA LYS A 47 -2.19 6.29 -23.08
C LYS A 47 -1.51 5.39 -22.06
N LYS A 48 -0.87 4.32 -22.54
CA LYS A 48 -0.25 3.27 -21.74
C LYS A 48 1.13 3.65 -21.20
N TYR A 49 1.93 4.34 -22.00
CA TYR A 49 3.29 4.78 -21.66
C TYR A 49 3.38 6.29 -21.79
N ARG A 50 3.25 7.01 -20.67
CA ARG A 50 3.29 8.48 -20.64
C ARG A 50 4.58 9.08 -21.21
N ASP A 51 5.67 8.32 -21.17
CA ASP A 51 6.99 8.68 -21.69
C ASP A 51 7.19 8.31 -23.18
N ALA A 52 6.32 7.49 -23.78
CA ALA A 52 6.42 7.10 -25.18
C ALA A 52 6.54 8.29 -26.16
N PRO A 53 5.79 9.41 -26.01
CA PRO A 53 5.98 10.56 -26.90
C PRO A 53 7.39 11.14 -26.87
N ALA A 54 8.06 11.14 -25.71
CA ALA A 54 9.44 11.59 -25.59
C ALA A 54 10.41 10.55 -26.19
N THR A 55 10.20 9.27 -25.91
CA THR A 55 11.02 8.17 -26.47
C THR A 55 10.93 8.13 -27.99
N LEU A 56 9.74 8.20 -28.58
CA LEU A 56 9.53 8.20 -30.03
C LEU A 56 10.20 9.40 -30.71
N ARG A 57 10.08 10.61 -30.13
CA ARG A 57 10.78 11.79 -30.66
C ARG A 57 12.30 11.61 -30.67
N ARG A 58 12.86 11.07 -29.59
CA ARG A 58 14.30 10.78 -29.50
C ARG A 58 14.73 9.67 -30.46
N LEU A 59 13.89 8.66 -30.65
CA LEU A 59 14.14 7.55 -31.56
C LEU A 59 14.18 8.03 -33.01
N GLN A 60 13.23 8.87 -33.40
CA GLN A 60 13.21 9.52 -34.70
C GLN A 60 14.44 10.43 -34.89
N ALA A 61 14.82 11.21 -33.88
CA ALA A 61 16.04 12.03 -33.92
C ALA A 61 17.33 11.20 -34.04
N ALA A 62 17.32 9.95 -33.57
CA ALA A 62 18.41 8.99 -33.74
C ALA A 62 18.41 8.30 -35.13
N GLY A 63 17.48 8.65 -36.03
CA GLY A 63 17.41 8.12 -37.39
C GLY A 63 16.66 6.79 -37.53
N ALA A 64 16.02 6.30 -36.46
CA ALA A 64 15.24 5.06 -36.49
C ALA A 64 13.76 5.32 -36.81
N ILE A 65 13.12 4.34 -37.43
CA ILE A 65 11.71 4.39 -37.83
C ILE A 65 10.87 3.66 -36.78
N ALA A 66 9.79 4.28 -36.31
CA ALA A 66 8.81 3.64 -35.43
C ALA A 66 7.50 3.34 -36.17
N LYS A 67 7.03 2.09 -36.13
CA LYS A 67 5.72 1.66 -36.65
C LYS A 67 4.86 1.08 -35.53
N HIS A 68 3.54 1.24 -35.67
CA HIS A 68 2.54 0.85 -34.67
C HIS A 68 1.51 -0.08 -35.32
N GLY A 69 0.79 -0.88 -34.52
CA GLY A 69 -0.20 -1.82 -35.04
C GLY A 69 0.39 -3.00 -35.82
N VAL A 70 1.64 -3.37 -35.56
CA VAL A 70 2.32 -4.44 -36.29
C VAL A 70 2.18 -5.77 -35.54
N ASP A 71 1.53 -6.74 -36.17
CA ASP A 71 1.42 -8.11 -35.66
C ASP A 71 2.68 -8.91 -36.00
N ALA A 72 3.33 -9.49 -34.99
CA ALA A 72 4.50 -10.35 -35.13
C ALA A 72 4.23 -11.63 -35.94
N CYS A 73 2.96 -12.01 -36.10
CA CYS A 73 2.53 -13.16 -36.91
C CYS A 73 2.27 -12.80 -38.38
N ALA A 74 2.34 -11.51 -38.74
CA ALA A 74 2.05 -11.00 -40.08
C ALA A 74 3.02 -9.85 -40.46
N LEU A 75 4.32 -10.06 -40.25
CA LEU A 75 5.38 -9.13 -40.61
C LEU A 75 5.45 -8.91 -42.13
N GLN A 76 5.85 -7.70 -42.51
CA GLN A 76 5.98 -7.26 -43.90
C GLN A 76 7.26 -6.47 -44.10
N GLY A 77 7.79 -6.50 -45.33
CA GLY A 77 9.00 -5.78 -45.73
C GLY A 77 10.17 -6.71 -46.02
N SER A 78 11.36 -6.12 -46.12
CA SER A 78 12.61 -6.84 -46.34
C SER A 78 13.68 -6.22 -45.44
N PHE A 79 14.28 -7.06 -44.60
CA PHE A 79 15.29 -6.71 -43.62
C PHE A 79 16.43 -7.73 -43.69
N ASP A 80 17.60 -7.35 -43.18
CA ASP A 80 18.74 -8.27 -43.08
C ASP A 80 18.60 -9.14 -41.83
N GLU A 81 18.00 -8.58 -40.78
CA GLU A 81 17.65 -9.32 -39.56
C GLU A 81 16.36 -8.80 -38.90
N VAL A 82 15.67 -9.71 -38.21
CA VAL A 82 14.50 -9.40 -37.38
C VAL A 82 14.77 -9.90 -35.97
N HIS A 83 14.37 -9.10 -34.98
CA HIS A 83 14.53 -9.43 -33.57
C HIS A 83 13.25 -9.20 -32.79
N PHE A 84 12.76 -10.24 -32.12
CA PHE A 84 11.65 -10.14 -31.18
C PHE A 84 12.19 -10.19 -29.73
N GLY A 85 12.22 -9.04 -29.08
CA GLY A 85 12.67 -8.91 -27.69
C GLY A 85 11.58 -9.30 -26.69
N HIS A 86 11.83 -10.33 -25.88
CA HIS A 86 10.96 -10.77 -24.77
C HIS A 86 9.47 -10.90 -25.15
N PRO A 87 9.13 -11.75 -26.14
CA PRO A 87 7.74 -11.93 -26.59
C PRO A 87 6.83 -12.36 -25.44
N HIS A 88 5.69 -11.69 -25.27
CA HIS A 88 4.78 -11.98 -24.16
C HIS A 88 3.32 -11.68 -24.51
N LEU A 89 2.42 -12.62 -24.20
CA LEU A 89 0.98 -12.52 -24.50
C LEU A 89 0.14 -11.83 -23.41
N GLY A 90 0.78 -11.41 -22.32
CA GLY A 90 0.09 -10.86 -21.15
C GLY A 90 -0.34 -11.91 -20.13
N VAL A 91 -0.29 -13.20 -20.51
CA VAL A 91 -0.59 -14.35 -19.65
C VAL A 91 0.57 -15.35 -19.68
N GLU A 92 0.89 -15.96 -18.55
CA GLU A 92 1.95 -16.97 -18.46
C GLU A 92 1.42 -18.36 -18.86
N ASN A 93 1.35 -18.63 -20.16
CA ASN A 93 0.94 -19.92 -20.71
C ASN A 93 1.96 -20.43 -21.73
N ALA A 94 2.68 -21.51 -21.38
CA ALA A 94 3.74 -22.04 -22.22
C ALA A 94 3.27 -22.53 -23.60
N ALA A 95 2.08 -23.14 -23.68
CA ALA A 95 1.52 -23.60 -24.95
C ALA A 95 1.10 -22.43 -25.85
N ALA A 96 0.56 -21.36 -25.27
CA ALA A 96 0.21 -20.16 -26.00
C ALA A 96 1.47 -19.44 -26.53
N HIS A 97 2.51 -19.28 -25.70
CA HIS A 97 3.77 -18.71 -26.14
C HIS A 97 4.49 -19.57 -27.19
N HIS A 98 4.41 -20.91 -27.09
CA HIS A 98 4.92 -21.79 -28.13
C HIS A 98 4.24 -21.53 -29.48
N ARG A 99 2.91 -21.35 -29.50
CA ARG A 99 2.15 -21.01 -30.71
C ARG A 99 2.55 -19.64 -31.25
N LEU A 100 2.66 -18.62 -30.40
CA LEU A 100 3.13 -17.29 -30.78
C LEU A 100 4.50 -17.38 -31.47
N LEU A 101 5.46 -18.07 -30.86
CA LEU A 101 6.79 -18.24 -31.43
C LEU A 101 6.74 -18.99 -32.78
N ALA A 102 5.92 -20.03 -32.91
CA ALA A 102 5.77 -20.75 -34.18
C ALA A 102 5.23 -19.85 -35.30
N HIS A 103 4.23 -19.03 -35.03
CA HIS A 103 3.70 -18.07 -35.99
C HIS A 103 4.70 -16.93 -36.29
N TYR A 104 5.39 -16.43 -35.27
CA TYR A 104 6.46 -15.45 -35.45
C TYR A 104 7.58 -15.98 -36.34
N PHE A 105 8.12 -17.18 -36.09
CA PHE A 105 9.18 -17.74 -36.93
C PHE A 105 8.72 -17.97 -38.36
N HIS A 106 7.47 -18.41 -38.56
CA HIS A 106 6.88 -18.55 -39.89
C HIS A 106 6.79 -17.22 -40.64
N SER A 107 6.46 -16.13 -39.94
CA SER A 107 6.34 -14.80 -40.52
C SER A 107 7.71 -14.13 -40.72
N ALA A 108 8.57 -14.16 -39.71
CA ALA A 108 9.89 -13.51 -39.72
C ALA A 108 10.81 -14.04 -40.82
N LYS A 109 10.79 -15.35 -41.09
CA LYS A 109 11.60 -15.93 -42.18
C LYS A 109 11.23 -15.43 -43.58
N GLN A 110 10.04 -14.84 -43.75
CA GLN A 110 9.60 -14.29 -45.02
C GLN A 110 10.16 -12.89 -45.27
N VAL A 111 10.55 -12.19 -44.21
CA VAL A 111 11.01 -10.80 -44.27
C VAL A 111 12.50 -10.63 -43.97
N ALA A 112 13.15 -11.63 -43.36
CA ALA A 112 14.59 -11.63 -43.13
C ALA A 112 15.21 -13.04 -43.11
N PRO A 113 16.47 -13.18 -43.57
CA PRO A 113 17.21 -14.44 -43.52
C PRO A 113 17.70 -14.79 -42.10
N VAL A 114 17.87 -13.79 -41.22
CA VAL A 114 18.30 -13.96 -39.84
C VAL A 114 17.17 -13.57 -38.88
N VAL A 115 16.74 -14.52 -38.05
CA VAL A 115 15.63 -14.35 -37.10
C VAL A 115 16.16 -14.53 -35.68
N ARG A 116 15.92 -13.55 -34.82
CA ARG A 116 16.43 -13.53 -33.45
C ARG A 116 15.29 -13.38 -32.46
N VAL A 117 15.39 -14.06 -31.31
CA VAL A 117 14.44 -13.89 -30.21
C VAL A 117 15.20 -13.82 -28.90
N THR A 118 14.83 -12.86 -28.05
CA THR A 118 15.39 -12.77 -26.69
C THR A 118 14.38 -13.32 -25.69
N LEU A 119 14.81 -14.28 -24.88
CA LEU A 119 14.00 -14.96 -23.87
C LEU A 119 14.70 -14.88 -22.51
N ALA A 120 13.91 -14.93 -21.43
CA ALA A 120 14.43 -14.86 -20.07
C ALA A 120 14.52 -16.26 -19.44
N SER A 121 15.64 -16.55 -18.76
CA SER A 121 15.80 -17.78 -17.96
C SER A 121 15.42 -19.04 -18.76
N ASP A 122 14.58 -19.91 -18.21
CA ASP A 122 14.17 -21.20 -18.78
C ASP A 122 13.08 -21.11 -19.87
N GLN A 123 12.68 -19.91 -20.30
CA GLN A 123 11.57 -19.71 -21.25
C GLN A 123 11.80 -20.41 -22.60
N ALA A 124 13.03 -20.41 -23.12
CA ALA A 124 13.32 -21.07 -24.38
C ALA A 124 13.06 -22.58 -24.33
N GLN A 125 13.41 -23.22 -23.21
CA GLN A 125 13.14 -24.65 -22.98
C GLN A 125 11.64 -24.88 -22.75
N ARG A 126 11.02 -24.14 -21.81
CA ARG A 126 9.60 -24.31 -21.44
C ARG A 126 8.64 -24.04 -22.59
N TRP A 127 8.92 -23.02 -23.39
CA TRP A 127 8.10 -22.64 -24.55
C TRP A 127 8.53 -23.39 -25.81
N ARG A 128 9.52 -24.28 -25.72
CA ARG A 128 10.05 -25.09 -26.83
C ARG A 128 10.38 -24.23 -28.05
N CYS A 129 11.12 -23.15 -27.82
CA CYS A 129 11.44 -22.13 -28.82
C CYS A 129 12.18 -22.74 -30.03
N ASP A 130 13.21 -23.56 -29.78
CA ASP A 130 13.98 -24.20 -30.85
C ASP A 130 13.10 -25.14 -31.70
N ALA A 131 12.13 -25.83 -31.08
CA ALA A 131 11.20 -26.68 -31.81
C ALA A 131 10.23 -25.85 -32.68
N ALA A 132 9.84 -24.66 -32.23
CA ALA A 132 9.03 -23.73 -33.02
C ALA A 132 9.82 -23.20 -34.24
N ALA A 133 11.10 -22.84 -34.06
CA ALA A 133 11.98 -22.41 -35.14
C ALA A 133 12.23 -23.54 -36.16
N ALA A 134 12.52 -24.75 -35.67
CA ALA A 134 12.76 -25.92 -36.51
C ALA A 134 11.56 -26.26 -37.40
N ARG A 135 10.33 -26.14 -36.88
CA ARG A 135 9.10 -26.29 -37.66
C ARG A 135 8.96 -25.28 -38.80
N ALA A 136 9.58 -24.10 -38.66
CA ALA A 136 9.61 -23.09 -39.71
C ALA A 136 10.75 -23.32 -40.72
N GLY A 137 11.61 -24.34 -40.52
CA GLY A 137 12.78 -24.62 -41.35
C GLY A 137 14.05 -23.89 -40.93
N LEU A 138 14.08 -23.30 -39.73
CA LEU A 138 15.23 -22.56 -39.22
C LEU A 138 16.03 -23.41 -38.23
N ALA A 139 17.35 -23.33 -38.30
CA ALA A 139 18.26 -23.97 -37.35
C ALA A 139 18.82 -22.94 -36.37
N LEU A 140 19.03 -23.34 -35.11
CA LEU A 140 19.74 -22.51 -34.13
C LEU A 140 21.20 -22.36 -34.55
N LYS A 141 21.68 -21.12 -34.64
CA LYS A 141 23.03 -20.77 -35.11
C LYS A 141 23.90 -20.19 -34.00
N ASP A 142 23.30 -19.44 -33.08
CA ASP A 142 24.01 -18.76 -32.01
C ASP A 142 23.10 -18.52 -30.79
N VAL A 143 23.70 -18.48 -29.60
CA VAL A 143 23.04 -18.12 -28.34
C VAL A 143 23.96 -17.14 -27.61
N ALA A 144 23.56 -15.88 -27.58
CA ALA A 144 24.32 -14.81 -26.96
C ALA A 144 23.62 -14.30 -25.69
N PRO A 145 24.35 -14.01 -24.60
CA PRO A 145 23.74 -13.40 -23.43
C PRO A 145 23.18 -12.02 -23.76
N PHE A 146 22.07 -11.66 -23.12
CA PHE A 146 21.41 -10.37 -23.23
C PHE A 146 21.42 -9.70 -21.86
N HIS A 147 22.16 -8.60 -21.77
CA HIS A 147 22.37 -7.86 -20.53
C HIS A 147 21.69 -6.48 -20.62
N ASP A 148 20.68 -6.25 -19.79
CA ASP A 148 19.94 -4.97 -19.78
C ASP A 148 20.86 -3.75 -19.59
N ASP A 149 21.97 -3.89 -18.87
CA ASP A 149 22.93 -2.82 -18.57
C ASP A 149 23.88 -2.47 -19.73
N ALA A 150 23.88 -3.24 -20.82
CA ALA A 150 24.49 -2.86 -22.10
C ALA A 150 23.63 -1.83 -22.88
N PHE A 151 22.41 -1.55 -22.42
CA PHE A 151 21.45 -0.67 -23.10
C PHE A 151 21.06 0.53 -22.21
N PRO A 152 21.78 1.67 -22.29
CA PRO A 152 21.44 2.86 -21.53
C PRO A 152 20.00 3.30 -21.80
N GLY A 153 19.24 3.50 -20.72
CA GLY A 153 17.84 3.94 -20.76
C GLY A 153 16.81 2.83 -21.08
N TYR A 154 17.23 1.62 -21.45
CA TYR A 154 16.32 0.51 -21.67
C TYR A 154 15.71 0.03 -20.34
N THR A 155 14.42 -0.27 -20.35
CA THR A 155 13.73 -0.89 -19.21
C THR A 155 12.70 -1.89 -19.70
N ARG A 156 12.77 -3.14 -19.21
CA ARG A 156 11.72 -4.13 -19.44
C ARG A 156 10.40 -3.70 -18.81
N ARG A 157 9.35 -3.55 -19.63
CA ARG A 157 7.98 -3.22 -19.19
C ARG A 157 6.97 -4.27 -19.64
N ARG A 158 5.98 -4.54 -18.80
CA ARG A 158 4.88 -5.45 -19.13
C ARG A 158 3.98 -4.80 -20.18
N SER A 159 3.65 -5.57 -21.20
CA SER A 159 2.76 -5.16 -22.30
C SER A 159 1.29 -5.03 -21.90
N LEU A 160 0.82 -5.42 -20.71
CA LEU A 160 -0.58 -5.18 -20.32
C LEU A 160 -0.75 -3.98 -19.38
N SER A 161 0.19 -3.79 -18.45
CA SER A 161 0.07 -2.77 -17.41
C SER A 161 1.01 -1.58 -17.60
N GLY A 162 1.92 -1.64 -18.57
CA GLY A 162 3.00 -0.66 -18.73
C GLY A 162 4.01 -0.65 -17.58
N GLY A 163 3.82 -1.50 -16.56
CA GLY A 163 4.68 -1.55 -15.39
C GLY A 163 6.05 -2.11 -15.75
N SER A 164 7.11 -1.39 -15.40
CA SER A 164 8.45 -1.95 -15.47
C SER A 164 8.56 -3.15 -14.51
N PHE A 165 9.43 -4.11 -14.81
CA PHE A 165 9.85 -5.13 -13.85
C PHE A 165 11.36 -5.36 -13.98
N ARG A 166 12.03 -5.61 -12.86
CA ARG A 166 13.37 -6.20 -12.88
C ARG A 166 13.19 -7.71 -12.73
N ALA A 167 13.91 -8.51 -13.51
CA ALA A 167 13.99 -9.94 -13.24
C ALA A 167 14.40 -10.13 -11.76
N ARG A 168 13.65 -10.97 -11.04
CA ARG A 168 13.98 -11.35 -9.65
C ARG A 168 15.06 -12.45 -9.59
N THR A 169 15.47 -12.97 -10.74
CA THR A 169 16.50 -14.01 -10.88
C THR A 169 17.77 -13.39 -11.43
N ALA A 170 18.91 -13.83 -10.89
CA ALA A 170 20.25 -13.53 -11.38
C ALA A 170 20.58 -14.18 -12.75
N GLU A 171 19.59 -14.84 -13.37
CA GLU A 171 19.76 -15.54 -14.64
C GLU A 171 19.56 -14.58 -15.82
N ALA A 172 20.60 -14.44 -16.63
CA ALA A 172 20.63 -13.55 -17.78
C ALA A 172 19.54 -13.93 -18.81
N SER A 173 18.96 -12.94 -19.47
CA SER A 173 18.24 -13.22 -20.72
C SER A 173 19.24 -13.66 -21.78
N GLU A 174 18.78 -14.38 -22.78
CA GLU A 174 19.61 -14.82 -23.89
C GLU A 174 18.91 -14.50 -25.21
N THR A 175 19.69 -14.12 -26.21
CA THR A 175 19.24 -13.93 -27.58
C THR A 175 19.63 -15.17 -28.37
N ARG A 176 18.63 -15.90 -28.83
CA ARG A 176 18.79 -17.07 -29.69
C ARG A 176 18.64 -16.63 -31.14
N THR A 177 19.58 -17.05 -31.97
CA THR A 177 19.69 -16.64 -33.37
C THR A 177 19.44 -17.84 -34.28
N TYR A 178 18.54 -17.68 -35.23
CA TYR A 178 18.12 -18.73 -36.15
C TYR A 178 18.24 -18.27 -37.60
N ALA A 179 18.62 -19.18 -38.48
CA ALA A 179 18.66 -18.97 -39.92
C ALA A 179 18.53 -20.32 -40.65
N ALA A 180 18.40 -20.29 -41.97
CA ALA A 180 18.54 -21.50 -42.78
C ALA A 180 19.94 -22.12 -42.63
N ARG A 181 20.09 -23.42 -42.95
CA ARG A 181 21.32 -24.17 -42.66
C ARG A 181 22.54 -23.62 -43.39
N ASP A 182 22.36 -23.15 -44.62
CA ASP A 182 23.33 -22.57 -45.53
C ASP A 182 23.64 -21.09 -45.27
N VAL A 183 22.85 -20.42 -44.42
CA VAL A 183 23.07 -19.02 -44.09
C VAL A 183 24.13 -18.89 -42.99
N GLU A 184 25.19 -18.14 -43.28
CA GLU A 184 26.14 -17.66 -42.29
C GLU A 184 25.53 -16.48 -41.52
N VAL A 185 25.75 -16.46 -40.20
CA VAL A 185 25.13 -15.47 -39.33
C VAL A 185 26.20 -14.77 -38.52
N ALA A 186 26.24 -13.44 -38.64
CA ALA A 186 27.07 -12.62 -37.77
C ALA A 186 26.52 -12.62 -36.33
N PRO A 187 27.38 -12.43 -35.31
CA PRO A 187 26.95 -12.20 -33.93
C PRO A 187 25.90 -11.08 -33.83
N VAL A 188 25.07 -11.11 -32.80
CA VAL A 188 24.10 -10.03 -32.54
C VAL A 188 24.81 -8.68 -32.54
N ALA A 189 24.24 -7.66 -33.20
CA ALA A 189 24.91 -6.36 -33.38
C ALA A 189 25.30 -5.69 -32.05
N TRP A 190 24.60 -6.03 -30.97
CA TRP A 190 24.87 -5.53 -29.63
C TRP A 190 25.76 -6.42 -28.74
N ALA A 191 26.25 -7.56 -29.23
CA ALA A 191 27.12 -8.45 -28.44
C ALA A 191 28.43 -7.76 -28.03
N ALA A 192 28.89 -6.81 -28.85
CA ALA A 192 30.12 -6.06 -28.63
C ALA A 192 29.91 -4.76 -27.83
N LEU A 193 28.69 -4.45 -27.36
CA LEU A 193 28.45 -3.22 -26.61
C LEU A 193 29.07 -3.33 -25.20
N PRO A 194 29.80 -2.30 -24.76
CA PRO A 194 30.44 -2.31 -23.45
C PRO A 194 29.40 -2.30 -22.34
N ARG A 195 29.63 -3.07 -21.27
CA ARG A 195 28.76 -3.06 -20.09
C ARG A 195 29.02 -1.82 -19.26
N ARG A 196 27.96 -1.21 -18.74
CA ARG A 196 28.06 0.00 -17.90
C ARG A 196 28.88 -0.22 -16.62
N SER A 197 28.98 -1.45 -16.13
CA SER A 197 29.85 -1.81 -14.99
C SER A 197 31.34 -1.82 -15.32
N GLU A 198 31.72 -1.96 -16.60
CA GLU A 198 33.12 -2.03 -17.05
C GLU A 198 33.67 -0.65 -17.46
N GLN A 199 32.80 0.35 -17.65
CA GLN A 199 33.19 1.72 -18.06
C GLN A 199 33.55 2.66 -16.89
N VAL A 200 33.53 2.20 -15.64
CA VAL A 200 33.88 3.05 -14.49
C VAL A 200 35.40 3.00 -14.22
N ASN A 201 36.17 3.61 -15.12
CA ASN A 201 37.51 4.12 -14.80
C ASN A 201 37.54 5.59 -15.19
N CYS A 202 36.99 6.44 -14.30
CA CYS A 202 37.19 7.89 -14.37
C CYS A 202 37.76 8.36 -13.03
N PRO A 203 38.79 9.22 -12.99
CA PRO A 203 39.51 9.55 -11.76
C PRO A 203 38.63 10.38 -10.82
N THR A 204 38.46 9.86 -9.61
CA THR A 204 38.17 10.59 -8.36
C THR A 204 37.24 11.81 -8.48
N HIS A 205 35.95 11.55 -8.60
CA HIS A 205 34.99 12.36 -7.85
C HIS A 205 34.64 11.61 -6.55
N PRO A 206 34.60 12.29 -5.39
CA PRO A 206 34.07 11.67 -4.19
C PRO A 206 32.68 11.12 -4.51
N PRO A 207 32.37 9.86 -4.15
CA PRO A 207 31.10 9.26 -4.49
C PRO A 207 29.98 10.17 -3.98
N LEU A 208 29.08 10.56 -4.87
CA LEU A 208 27.85 11.22 -4.48
C LEU A 208 27.21 10.33 -3.42
N GLN A 209 27.24 10.77 -2.17
CA GLN A 209 26.47 10.10 -1.14
C GLN A 209 25.02 10.14 -1.61
N PRO A 210 24.34 8.99 -1.68
CA PRO A 210 22.94 9.00 -2.05
C PRO A 210 22.22 9.84 -1.00
N VAL A 211 21.83 11.05 -1.40
CA VAL A 211 20.78 11.79 -0.69
C VAL A 211 19.59 10.85 -0.75
N ALA A 212 19.26 10.23 0.38
CA ALA A 212 18.09 9.39 0.47
C ALA A 212 16.94 10.24 -0.09
N PRO A 213 16.27 9.80 -1.18
CA PRO A 213 15.14 10.56 -1.68
C PRO A 213 14.18 10.71 -0.51
N ALA A 214 13.77 11.94 -0.23
CA ALA A 214 12.71 12.20 0.74
C ALA A 214 11.57 11.25 0.37
N GLY A 215 11.34 10.25 1.23
CA GLY A 215 10.52 9.10 0.85
C GLY A 215 9.18 9.57 0.33
N LEU A 216 8.75 9.00 -0.80
CA LEU A 216 7.45 9.32 -1.36
C LEU A 216 6.38 8.70 -0.47
N ALA A 217 5.61 9.54 0.22
CA ALA A 217 4.59 9.10 1.15
C ALA A 217 3.32 8.67 0.40
N CYS A 218 2.72 7.55 0.80
CA CYS A 218 1.39 7.21 0.34
C CYS A 218 0.35 8.17 0.87
N ALA A 219 -0.43 8.80 -0.01
CA ALA A 219 -1.51 9.71 0.37
C ALA A 219 -2.60 9.05 1.23
N VAL A 220 -2.71 7.71 1.20
CA VAL A 220 -3.70 6.93 1.96
C VAL A 220 -3.17 6.50 3.32
N CYS A 221 -1.86 6.20 3.43
CA CYS A 221 -1.34 5.46 4.57
C CYS A 221 -0.05 6.03 5.19
N ALA A 222 0.46 7.15 4.65
CA ALA A 222 1.66 7.86 5.07
C ALA A 222 2.99 7.07 5.06
N ARG A 223 2.99 5.75 4.76
CA ARG A 223 4.24 5.01 4.56
C ARG A 223 5.08 5.67 3.49
N THR A 224 6.35 5.82 3.81
CA THR A 224 7.36 6.36 2.93
C THR A 224 7.97 5.26 2.09
N PHE A 225 7.98 5.49 0.78
CA PHE A 225 8.53 4.57 -0.18
C PHE A 225 9.76 5.20 -0.84
N LYS A 226 10.79 4.38 -0.99
CA LYS A 226 12.07 4.78 -1.58
C LYS A 226 11.97 5.19 -3.06
N ASP A 227 10.88 4.81 -3.73
CA ASP A 227 10.63 5.12 -5.13
C ASP A 227 9.13 5.09 -5.46
N ASP A 228 8.76 5.81 -6.52
CA ASP A 228 7.37 6.02 -6.93
C ASP A 228 6.68 4.72 -7.38
N ARG A 229 7.46 3.70 -7.82
CA ARG A 229 6.93 2.39 -8.17
C ARG A 229 6.51 1.63 -6.92
N ALA A 230 7.31 1.64 -5.86
CA ALA A 230 6.96 1.04 -4.58
C ALA A 230 5.73 1.73 -3.98
N LEU A 231 5.63 3.07 -4.13
CA LEU A 231 4.43 3.83 -3.79
C LEU A 231 3.23 3.41 -4.64
N ARG A 232 3.33 3.31 -5.98
CA ARG A 232 2.19 2.92 -6.85
C ARG A 232 1.76 1.47 -6.67
N GLN A 233 2.71 0.56 -6.48
CA GLN A 233 2.43 -0.86 -6.23
C GLN A 233 1.75 -1.03 -4.87
N HIS A 234 2.23 -0.28 -3.87
CA HIS A 234 1.53 -0.14 -2.62
C HIS A 234 0.15 0.49 -2.84
N ALA A 235 0.01 1.64 -3.48
CA ALA A 235 -1.25 2.37 -3.71
C ALA A 235 -2.31 1.55 -4.46
N ALA A 236 -1.90 0.77 -5.47
CA ALA A 236 -2.78 -0.10 -6.26
C ALA A 236 -3.29 -1.33 -5.48
N THR A 237 -2.56 -1.74 -4.44
CA THR A 237 -2.96 -2.79 -3.49
C THR A 237 -3.17 -2.24 -2.08
N CYS A 238 -3.29 -0.90 -1.96
CA CYS A 238 -3.59 -0.20 -0.73
C CYS A 238 -5.09 -0.33 -0.55
N SER A 239 -5.47 -1.59 -0.35
CA SER A 239 -6.79 -2.15 -0.29
C SER A 239 -6.81 -3.19 0.84
N ARG A 240 -6.06 -2.93 1.93
CA ARG A 240 -6.66 -3.22 3.22
C ARG A 240 -7.68 -2.12 3.44
N LYS A 241 -8.91 -2.42 3.02
CA LYS A 241 -10.17 -2.04 3.68
C LYS A 241 -9.90 -1.03 4.80
N GLN A 242 -9.68 0.24 4.47
CA GLN A 242 -9.83 1.26 5.49
C GLN A 242 -11.28 1.09 5.88
N ARG A 243 -11.48 0.54 7.07
CA ARG A 243 -12.81 0.37 7.64
C ARG A 243 -12.99 1.50 8.61
N ARG A 244 -14.24 1.90 8.80
CA ARG A 244 -14.56 2.84 9.85
C ARG A 244 -14.12 2.25 11.20
N ILE A 245 -13.63 3.11 12.07
CA ILE A 245 -13.21 2.71 13.42
C ILE A 245 -14.43 2.12 14.12
N LYS A 246 -14.35 0.90 14.66
CA LYS A 246 -15.43 0.39 15.52
C LYS A 246 -15.27 0.98 16.91
N ILE A 247 -16.17 1.86 17.29
CA ILE A 247 -16.14 2.60 18.55
C ILE A 247 -17.23 2.05 19.45
N HIS A 248 -16.84 1.47 20.59
CA HIS A 248 -17.79 1.11 21.64
C HIS A 248 -17.93 2.27 22.62
N TYR A 249 -19.06 2.97 22.56
CA TYR A 249 -19.31 4.17 23.37
C TYR A 249 -20.16 3.85 24.60
N VAL A 250 -19.57 4.06 25.78
CA VAL A 250 -20.25 3.90 27.07
C VAL A 250 -20.69 5.27 27.59
N HIS A 251 -22.00 5.52 27.53
CA HIS A 251 -22.57 6.82 27.85
C HIS A 251 -22.58 7.12 29.38
N GLY A 252 -22.70 8.40 29.73
CA GLY A 252 -22.85 8.83 31.13
C GLY A 252 -24.28 8.71 31.66
N LEU A 253 -24.48 9.16 32.90
CA LEU A 253 -25.81 9.29 33.50
C LEU A 253 -26.70 10.21 32.68
N GLU A 254 -27.99 9.87 32.57
CA GLU A 254 -29.03 10.66 31.89
C GLU A 254 -28.77 10.92 30.39
N ALA A 255 -27.64 10.44 29.87
CA ALA A 255 -27.32 10.39 28.47
C ALA A 255 -27.86 9.08 27.89
N GLY A 256 -28.42 9.14 26.68
CA GLY A 256 -28.83 7.96 25.93
C GLY A 256 -27.79 7.49 24.91
N PRO A 257 -28.10 6.43 24.15
CA PRO A 257 -27.23 5.94 23.07
C PRO A 257 -27.00 6.98 21.97
N ASN A 258 -27.91 7.95 21.82
CA ASN A 258 -27.84 9.04 20.83
C ASN A 258 -27.28 10.35 21.40
N ALA A 259 -26.56 10.31 22.53
CA ALA A 259 -25.98 11.50 23.15
C ALA A 259 -25.06 12.28 22.21
N PHE A 260 -24.88 13.59 22.47
CA PHE A 260 -24.06 14.48 21.64
C PHE A 260 -22.66 13.91 21.33
N LYS A 261 -21.98 13.34 22.32
CA LYS A 261 -20.65 12.72 22.13
C LYS A 261 -20.69 11.49 21.22
N ALA A 262 -21.74 10.67 21.29
CA ALA A 262 -21.92 9.54 20.38
C ALA A 262 -22.05 10.03 18.93
N ARG A 263 -22.79 11.12 18.71
CA ARG A 263 -22.91 11.76 17.39
C ARG A 263 -21.59 12.35 16.88
N CYS A 264 -20.78 12.96 17.76
CA CYS A 264 -19.44 13.41 17.39
C CYS A 264 -18.53 12.23 17.00
N LEU A 265 -18.57 11.13 17.75
CA LEU A 265 -17.80 9.91 17.45
C LEU A 265 -18.26 9.23 16.14
N ALA A 266 -19.54 9.31 15.82
CA ALA A 266 -20.11 8.78 14.59
C ALA A 266 -19.61 9.51 13.33
N LYS A 267 -18.92 10.65 13.47
CA LYS A 267 -18.18 11.30 12.37
C LYS A 267 -16.86 10.61 12.06
N VAL A 268 -16.31 9.81 12.96
CA VAL A 268 -14.96 9.21 12.85
C VAL A 268 -15.00 7.69 12.74
N GLY A 269 -16.11 7.07 13.14
CA GLY A 269 -16.23 5.63 13.19
C GLY A 269 -17.67 5.13 13.28
N ASP A 270 -17.82 3.81 13.19
CA ASP A 270 -19.06 3.10 13.48
C ASP A 270 -19.23 3.00 14.99
N VAL A 271 -20.24 3.66 15.53
CA VAL A 271 -20.47 3.73 16.98
C VAL A 271 -21.51 2.71 17.41
N THR A 272 -21.14 1.84 18.35
CA THR A 272 -22.08 1.02 19.13
C THR A 272 -22.20 1.62 20.51
N SER A 273 -23.42 1.99 20.92
CA SER A 273 -23.68 2.51 22.27
C SER A 273 -24.88 1.78 22.88
N PRO A 274 -24.65 0.68 23.61
CA PRO A 274 -25.72 -0.04 24.31
C PRO A 274 -26.33 0.88 25.37
N ALA A 275 -27.66 0.98 25.37
CA ALA A 275 -28.39 1.77 26.36
C ALA A 275 -28.31 1.08 27.72
N MET A 276 -27.87 1.83 28.74
CA MET A 276 -27.79 1.34 30.12
C MET A 276 -29.00 1.73 30.96
N ALA A 277 -29.97 2.48 30.42
CA ALA A 277 -31.16 2.94 31.17
C ALA A 277 -30.81 3.54 32.55
N THR A 278 -29.78 4.39 32.61
CA THR A 278 -29.26 4.98 33.86
C THR A 278 -29.92 6.32 34.14
N SER A 279 -30.46 6.50 35.35
CA SER A 279 -31.00 7.78 35.83
C SER A 279 -30.64 7.98 37.29
N LEU A 280 -30.48 9.23 37.74
CA LEU A 280 -30.38 9.51 39.17
C LEU A 280 -31.74 9.38 39.85
N TRP A 281 -32.78 9.93 39.22
CA TRP A 281 -34.05 10.21 39.89
C TRP A 281 -35.25 9.45 39.34
N ASN A 282 -35.25 9.07 38.06
CA ASN A 282 -36.40 8.39 37.47
C ASN A 282 -36.43 6.92 37.90
N PRO A 283 -37.34 6.49 38.80
CA PRO A 283 -37.34 5.13 39.34
C PRO A 283 -37.81 4.09 38.33
N PHE A 284 -38.43 4.51 37.23
CA PHE A 284 -38.90 3.63 36.16
C PHE A 284 -37.78 3.20 35.21
N CYS A 285 -36.59 3.81 35.33
CA CYS A 285 -35.41 3.34 34.61
C CYS A 285 -34.82 2.11 35.32
N GLU A 286 -34.50 1.06 34.56
CA GLU A 286 -34.00 -0.21 35.14
C GLU A 286 -32.75 -0.03 36.00
N ASN A 287 -31.86 0.91 35.63
CA ASN A 287 -30.62 1.21 36.35
C ASN A 287 -30.68 2.60 37.00
N ALA A 288 -31.81 2.90 37.66
CA ALA A 288 -32.00 4.12 38.42
C ALA A 288 -31.34 4.06 39.81
N PHE A 289 -30.52 5.05 40.16
CA PHE A 289 -29.86 5.11 41.47
C PHE A 289 -30.88 5.22 42.61
N LEU A 290 -31.91 6.06 42.48
CA LEU A 290 -32.97 6.17 43.49
C LEU A 290 -33.73 4.87 43.68
N GLY A 291 -34.10 4.20 42.58
CA GLY A 291 -34.80 2.91 42.64
C GLY A 291 -33.96 1.83 43.32
N ARG A 292 -32.66 1.76 43.03
CA ARG A 292 -31.74 0.82 43.70
C ARG A 292 -31.46 1.21 45.14
N PHE A 293 -31.38 2.49 45.46
CA PHE A 293 -31.27 2.95 46.84
C PHE A 293 -32.45 2.48 47.69
N LEU A 294 -33.68 2.56 47.17
CA LEU A 294 -34.86 2.04 47.87
C LEU A 294 -34.80 0.51 48.10
N ALA A 295 -34.17 -0.23 47.19
CA ALA A 295 -34.00 -1.69 47.32
C ALA A 295 -32.90 -2.09 48.31
N HIS A 296 -31.81 -1.32 48.39
CA HIS A 296 -30.63 -1.67 49.19
C HIS A 296 -30.52 -0.91 50.52
N LEU A 297 -31.27 0.18 50.68
CA LEU A 297 -31.19 1.13 51.79
C LEU A 297 -29.76 1.65 52.06
N SER A 298 -28.91 1.60 51.04
CA SER A 298 -27.51 2.00 51.09
C SER A 298 -27.09 2.55 49.75
N TRP A 299 -26.61 3.79 49.73
CA TRP A 299 -26.16 4.44 48.50
C TRP A 299 -24.97 3.70 47.89
N GLY A 300 -24.02 3.24 48.70
CA GLY A 300 -22.86 2.48 48.23
C GLY A 300 -23.25 1.13 47.61
N ALA A 301 -24.21 0.42 48.22
CA ALA A 301 -24.71 -0.83 47.65
C ALA A 301 -25.50 -0.59 46.34
N ALA A 302 -26.33 0.45 46.30
CA ALA A 302 -27.06 0.84 45.10
C ALA A 302 -26.13 1.23 43.94
N ALA A 303 -25.10 2.04 44.21
CA ALA A 303 -24.14 2.46 43.20
C ALA A 303 -23.33 1.28 42.64
N ARG A 304 -22.96 0.30 43.50
CA ARG A 304 -22.32 -0.95 43.07
C ARG A 304 -23.23 -1.81 42.21
N ASP A 305 -24.48 -2.03 42.63
CA ASP A 305 -25.46 -2.80 41.84
C ASP A 305 -25.68 -2.16 40.46
N VAL A 306 -25.82 -0.83 40.40
CA VAL A 306 -25.91 -0.10 39.12
C VAL A 306 -24.63 -0.26 38.29
N LEU A 307 -23.44 -0.19 38.91
CA LEU A 307 -22.17 -0.39 38.21
C LEU A 307 -22.09 -1.80 37.61
N ASP A 308 -22.35 -2.84 38.40
CA ASP A 308 -22.24 -4.24 37.96
C ASP A 308 -23.25 -4.57 36.85
N ARG A 309 -24.47 -4.06 36.95
CA ARG A 309 -25.49 -4.18 35.88
C ARG A 309 -25.04 -3.49 34.59
N CYS A 310 -24.54 -2.25 34.69
CA CYS A 310 -24.01 -1.53 33.54
C CYS A 310 -22.83 -2.28 32.91
N VAL A 311 -21.92 -2.83 33.72
CA VAL A 311 -20.79 -3.63 33.26
C VAL A 311 -21.26 -4.89 32.53
N SER A 312 -22.28 -5.59 33.05
CA SER A 312 -22.87 -6.75 32.36
C SER A 312 -23.41 -6.39 30.98
N ILE A 313 -24.25 -5.34 30.90
CA ILE A 313 -24.82 -4.84 29.63
C ILE A 313 -23.71 -4.53 28.62
N GLN A 314 -22.68 -3.81 29.07
CA GLN A 314 -21.57 -3.41 28.18
C GLN A 314 -20.69 -4.59 27.77
N LYS A 315 -20.48 -5.57 28.67
CA LYS A 315 -19.71 -6.78 28.39
C LYS A 315 -20.41 -7.66 27.36
N ASP A 316 -21.72 -7.85 27.47
CA ASP A 316 -22.51 -8.65 26.54
C ASP A 316 -22.56 -8.03 25.13
N ALA A 317 -22.52 -6.70 25.06
CA ALA A 317 -22.53 -5.97 23.80
C ALA A 317 -21.13 -5.71 23.21
N LEU A 318 -20.05 -6.18 23.85
CA LEU A 318 -18.67 -5.89 23.46
C LEU A 318 -18.26 -6.68 22.20
N ALA A 319 -18.67 -6.21 21.02
CA ALA A 319 -18.48 -6.89 19.74
C ALA A 319 -17.11 -6.61 19.07
N GLU A 320 -16.02 -6.89 19.78
CA GLU A 320 -14.63 -6.67 19.33
C GLU A 320 -14.37 -5.24 18.77
N PRO A 321 -14.59 -4.19 19.58
CA PRO A 321 -14.33 -2.83 19.13
C PRO A 321 -12.83 -2.56 18.93
N ASP A 322 -12.51 -1.53 18.16
CA ASP A 322 -11.13 -1.03 18.05
C ASP A 322 -10.73 -0.18 19.25
N VAL A 323 -11.70 0.55 19.81
CA VAL A 323 -11.53 1.47 20.93
C VAL A 323 -12.82 1.52 21.76
N VAL A 324 -12.65 1.59 23.08
CA VAL A 324 -13.73 1.94 24.01
C VAL A 324 -13.61 3.42 24.35
N VAL A 325 -14.70 4.17 24.18
CA VAL A 325 -14.79 5.57 24.59
C VAL A 325 -15.88 5.68 25.64
N ALA A 326 -15.60 6.30 26.77
CA ALA A 326 -16.53 6.33 27.89
C ALA A 326 -16.56 7.69 28.57
N SER A 327 -17.74 8.17 28.97
CA SER A 327 -17.92 9.51 29.55
C SER A 327 -18.58 9.48 30.91
N SER A 328 -18.06 10.27 31.85
CA SER A 328 -18.65 10.45 33.18
C SER A 328 -18.90 9.12 33.89
N TRP A 329 -20.14 8.79 34.25
CA TRP A 329 -20.51 7.47 34.80
C TRP A 329 -20.06 6.30 33.91
N GLY A 330 -20.19 6.42 32.59
CA GLY A 330 -19.74 5.39 31.66
C GLY A 330 -18.23 5.13 31.76
N ALA A 331 -17.43 6.13 32.14
CA ALA A 331 -16.00 5.92 32.37
C ALA A 331 -15.72 5.12 33.66
N ALA A 332 -16.59 5.17 34.68
CA ALA A 332 -16.52 4.26 35.83
C ALA A 332 -16.81 2.81 35.42
N VAL A 333 -17.81 2.61 34.55
CA VAL A 333 -18.11 1.30 33.94
C VAL A 333 -16.92 0.79 33.12
N ALA A 334 -16.31 1.64 32.30
CA ALA A 334 -15.12 1.28 31.52
C ALA A 334 -13.90 0.96 32.40
N LEU A 335 -13.72 1.64 33.54
CA LEU A 335 -12.69 1.30 34.52
C LEU A 335 -12.90 -0.11 35.09
N LYS A 336 -14.13 -0.47 35.42
CA LYS A 336 -14.46 -1.83 35.88
C LYS A 336 -14.23 -2.87 34.79
N LEU A 337 -14.60 -2.60 33.53
CA LEU A 337 -14.29 -3.48 32.39
C LEU A 337 -12.78 -3.74 32.22
N LEU A 338 -11.96 -2.71 32.43
CA LEU A 338 -10.50 -2.82 32.40
C LEU A 338 -9.97 -3.62 33.61
N ALA A 339 -10.48 -3.33 34.81
CA ALA A 339 -10.11 -4.02 36.05
C ALA A 339 -10.40 -5.53 35.97
N ASP A 340 -11.60 -5.88 35.46
CA ASP A 340 -12.06 -7.25 35.28
C ASP A 340 -11.42 -7.97 34.10
N ARG A 341 -10.56 -7.28 33.31
CA ARG A 341 -9.96 -7.77 32.06
C ARG A 341 -10.96 -8.17 30.98
N ALA A 342 -12.23 -7.78 31.13
CA ALA A 342 -13.23 -7.91 30.08
C ALA A 342 -12.85 -7.08 28.84
N TRP A 343 -12.10 -6.00 29.04
CA TRP A 343 -11.46 -5.23 27.99
C TRP A 343 -10.00 -4.94 28.35
N THR A 344 -9.11 -4.94 27.35
CA THR A 344 -7.68 -4.59 27.54
C THR A 344 -7.10 -3.74 26.39
N GLY A 345 -7.98 -3.28 25.49
CA GLY A 345 -7.61 -2.53 24.31
C GLY A 345 -7.56 -1.00 24.52
N PRO A 346 -7.46 -0.25 23.40
CA PRO A 346 -7.43 1.21 23.41
C PRO A 346 -8.66 1.79 24.12
N THR A 347 -8.45 2.73 25.02
CA THR A 347 -9.53 3.30 25.84
C THR A 347 -9.39 4.81 25.99
N VAL A 348 -10.47 5.54 25.78
CA VAL A 348 -10.57 6.97 26.06
C VAL A 348 -11.58 7.19 27.18
N LEU A 349 -11.14 7.80 28.27
CA LEU A 349 -11.97 8.09 29.44
C LEU A 349 -12.19 9.61 29.54
N LEU A 350 -13.43 10.06 29.37
CA LEU A 350 -13.82 11.46 29.37
C LEU A 350 -14.44 11.83 30.72
N CYS A 351 -13.82 12.77 31.44
CA CYS A 351 -14.25 13.25 32.76
C CYS A 351 -14.72 12.12 33.71
N PRO A 352 -13.85 11.18 34.11
CA PRO A 352 -14.26 9.93 34.74
C PRO A 352 -14.95 10.10 36.09
N GLY A 353 -16.25 9.83 36.17
CA GLY A 353 -17.11 10.09 37.34
C GLY A 353 -17.09 9.01 38.43
N HIS A 354 -16.07 8.15 38.48
CA HIS A 354 -15.96 7.03 39.42
C HIS A 354 -16.07 7.45 40.89
N ARG A 355 -15.42 8.55 41.28
CA ARG A 355 -15.46 9.13 42.64
C ARG A 355 -16.76 9.89 42.96
N ARG A 356 -17.56 10.22 41.96
CA ARG A 356 -18.76 11.07 42.13
C ARG A 356 -19.96 10.31 42.68
N LEU A 357 -20.06 9.03 42.35
CA LEU A 357 -21.27 8.22 42.53
C LEU A 357 -21.03 6.94 43.33
N LEU A 358 -19.81 6.40 43.29
CA LEU A 358 -19.43 5.25 44.10
C LEU A 358 -19.05 5.69 45.51
N SER A 359 -19.08 4.73 46.44
CA SER A 359 -18.47 4.93 47.76
C SER A 359 -16.95 5.12 47.61
N SER A 360 -16.30 5.77 48.58
CA SER A 360 -14.83 5.92 48.58
C SER A 360 -14.13 4.56 48.48
N GLN A 361 -14.62 3.56 49.22
CA GLN A 361 -14.06 2.20 49.20
C GLN A 361 -14.10 1.57 47.80
N ASP A 362 -15.23 1.69 47.10
CA ASP A 362 -15.39 1.09 45.76
C ASP A 362 -14.61 1.87 44.70
N ALA A 363 -14.59 3.20 44.81
CA ALA A 363 -13.80 4.05 43.95
C ALA A 363 -12.29 3.76 44.10
N ASP A 364 -11.81 3.63 45.34
CA ASP A 364 -10.40 3.34 45.61
C ASP A 364 -10.00 1.93 45.17
N ALA A 365 -10.90 0.96 45.29
CA ALA A 365 -10.71 -0.39 44.73
C ALA A 365 -10.56 -0.35 43.20
N LEU A 366 -11.38 0.43 42.49
CA LEU A 366 -11.26 0.64 41.05
C LEU A 366 -9.95 1.32 40.67
N VAL A 367 -9.57 2.38 41.37
CA VAL A 367 -8.30 3.11 41.13
C VAL A 367 -7.11 2.17 41.34
N THR A 368 -7.14 1.36 42.40
CA THR A 368 -6.09 0.38 42.71
C THR A 368 -5.99 -0.67 41.61
N ALA A 369 -7.12 -1.25 41.20
CA ALA A 369 -7.16 -2.25 40.14
C ALA A 369 -6.68 -1.67 38.79
N PHE A 370 -7.08 -0.45 38.45
CA PHE A 370 -6.63 0.26 37.26
C PHE A 370 -5.11 0.48 37.27
N ARG A 371 -4.55 0.95 38.39
CA ARG A 371 -3.10 1.18 38.53
C ARG A 371 -2.27 -0.11 38.48
N ALA A 372 -2.88 -1.23 38.86
CA ALA A 372 -2.28 -2.57 38.77
C ALA A 372 -2.32 -3.16 37.35
N LEU A 373 -2.96 -2.50 36.38
CA LEU A 373 -2.93 -2.95 34.99
C LEU A 373 -1.49 -2.94 34.42
N PRO A 374 -1.17 -3.84 33.49
CA PRO A 374 0.14 -3.88 32.84
C PRO A 374 0.44 -2.54 32.17
N LYS A 375 1.71 -2.11 32.23
CA LYS A 375 2.19 -0.90 31.55
C LYS A 375 1.76 -0.82 30.08
N LYS A 376 1.75 -1.97 29.37
CA LYS A 376 1.28 -2.07 27.98
C LYS A 376 -0.19 -1.68 27.79
N THR A 377 -1.04 -1.97 28.77
CA THR A 377 -2.48 -1.63 28.76
C THR A 377 -2.64 -0.16 29.10
N LEU A 378 -2.00 0.32 30.16
CA LEU A 378 -2.09 1.72 30.61
C LEU A 378 -1.59 2.72 29.55
N ARG A 379 -0.55 2.36 28.78
CA ARG A 379 -0.09 3.17 27.64
C ARG A 379 -1.19 3.41 26.60
N ARG A 380 -2.16 2.51 26.48
CA ARG A 380 -3.30 2.58 25.55
C ARG A 380 -4.56 3.16 26.21
N VAL A 381 -4.43 3.79 27.36
CA VAL A 381 -5.52 4.54 28.01
C VAL A 381 -5.18 6.03 27.97
N VAL A 382 -6.13 6.84 27.52
CA VAL A 382 -6.04 8.30 27.56
C VAL A 382 -7.22 8.85 28.33
N LEU A 383 -6.93 9.69 29.32
CA LEU A 383 -7.92 10.46 30.06
C LEU A 383 -8.03 11.84 29.43
N VAL A 384 -9.25 12.35 29.30
CA VAL A 384 -9.51 13.73 28.86
C VAL A 384 -10.40 14.39 29.89
N HIS A 385 -9.98 15.56 30.38
CA HIS A 385 -10.69 16.25 31.45
C HIS A 385 -10.63 17.77 31.28
N GLY A 386 -11.76 18.45 31.48
CA GLY A 386 -11.82 19.92 31.41
C GLY A 386 -11.32 20.59 32.69
N THR A 387 -10.44 21.58 32.60
CA THR A 387 -9.89 22.22 33.81
C THR A 387 -10.92 23.05 34.58
N ALA A 388 -12.09 23.32 33.99
CA ALA A 388 -13.23 24.02 34.59
C ALA A 388 -14.43 23.08 34.81
N ASP A 389 -14.19 21.77 34.95
CA ASP A 389 -15.23 20.79 35.28
C ASP A 389 -15.74 21.01 36.71
N ALA A 390 -16.96 21.54 36.82
CA ALA A 390 -17.64 21.75 38.11
C ALA A 390 -18.43 20.52 38.60
N THR A 391 -18.52 19.44 37.80
CA THR A 391 -19.30 18.24 38.13
C THR A 391 -18.42 17.14 38.70
N VAL A 392 -17.27 16.91 38.10
CA VAL A 392 -16.27 15.93 38.54
C VAL A 392 -14.94 16.66 38.72
N PRO A 393 -14.31 16.60 39.90
CA PRO A 393 -13.02 17.24 40.11
C PRO A 393 -11.93 16.67 39.20
N ILE A 394 -11.16 17.54 38.53
CA ILE A 394 -10.02 17.12 37.71
C ILE A 394 -8.93 16.38 38.51
N ALA A 395 -8.87 16.63 39.83
CA ALA A 395 -7.99 15.91 40.75
C ALA A 395 -8.17 14.39 40.67
N ASP A 396 -9.40 13.90 40.47
CA ASP A 396 -9.69 12.47 40.33
C ASP A 396 -9.03 11.89 39.07
N SER A 397 -8.96 12.66 37.98
CA SER A 397 -8.28 12.23 36.74
C SER A 397 -6.77 12.33 36.84
N ARG A 398 -6.24 13.34 37.53
CA ARG A 398 -4.80 13.46 37.83
C ARG A 398 -4.33 12.28 38.68
N GLU A 399 -5.12 11.89 39.67
CA GLU A 399 -4.86 10.70 40.48
C GLU A 399 -4.89 9.43 39.62
N LEU A 400 -5.95 9.24 38.84
CA LEU A 400 -6.11 8.04 38.02
C LEU A 400 -4.98 7.90 36.99
N ALA A 401 -4.57 9.01 36.37
CA ALA A 401 -3.49 9.05 35.39
C ALA A 401 -2.12 8.75 36.01
N ALA A 402 -1.80 9.43 37.12
CA ALA A 402 -0.48 9.42 37.75
C ALA A 402 0.66 9.46 36.70
N ASP A 403 1.76 8.75 36.93
CA ASP A 403 2.89 8.61 36.00
C ASP A 403 2.69 7.51 34.94
N ARG A 404 1.49 6.91 34.83
CA ARG A 404 1.28 5.67 34.05
C ARG A 404 0.33 5.78 32.85
N ALA A 405 -0.72 6.61 32.94
CA ALA A 405 -1.64 6.85 31.83
C ALA A 405 -1.58 8.32 31.39
N ARG A 406 -1.88 8.59 30.11
CA ARG A 406 -1.84 9.95 29.57
C ARG A 406 -3.08 10.72 30.01
N LEU A 407 -2.90 11.88 30.63
CA LEU A 407 -3.96 12.85 30.87
C LEU A 407 -3.87 14.01 29.89
N VAL A 408 -4.98 14.34 29.25
CA VAL A 408 -5.17 15.52 28.41
C VAL A 408 -6.09 16.47 29.18
N GLU A 409 -5.51 17.52 29.73
CA GLU A 409 -6.27 18.60 30.37
C GLU A 409 -6.71 19.60 29.31
N VAL A 410 -8.01 19.92 29.27
CA VAL A 410 -8.60 20.87 28.31
C VAL A 410 -8.78 22.20 29.03
N PRO A 411 -7.95 23.23 28.73
CA PRO A 411 -8.03 24.52 29.40
C PRO A 411 -9.41 25.14 29.23
N GLY A 412 -10.04 25.54 30.34
CA GLY A 412 -11.39 26.10 30.37
C GLY A 412 -12.51 25.12 30.00
N GLY A 413 -12.20 23.84 29.78
CA GLY A 413 -13.19 22.83 29.41
C GLY A 413 -14.16 22.52 30.55
N SER A 414 -15.45 22.36 30.23
CA SER A 414 -16.50 21.93 31.16
C SER A 414 -16.68 20.40 31.19
N HIS A 415 -17.50 19.88 32.10
CA HIS A 415 -17.82 18.44 32.20
C HIS A 415 -18.28 17.79 30.89
N GLY A 416 -19.09 18.54 30.13
CA GLY A 416 -19.61 18.08 28.85
C GLY A 416 -18.55 18.00 27.75
N LEU A 417 -17.42 18.71 27.92
CA LEU A 417 -16.41 18.95 26.88
C LEU A 417 -17.01 19.45 25.56
N GLY A 418 -18.17 20.13 25.60
CA GLY A 418 -19.00 20.40 24.41
C GLY A 418 -18.28 21.15 23.29
N ALA A 419 -17.60 22.25 23.61
CA ALA A 419 -16.81 23.04 22.65
C ALA A 419 -15.65 22.21 22.08
N ALA A 420 -14.80 21.64 22.96
CA ALA A 420 -13.67 20.82 22.53
C ALA A 420 -14.08 19.57 21.73
N ALA A 421 -15.23 18.97 22.04
CA ALA A 421 -15.81 17.86 21.31
C ALA A 421 -16.35 18.27 19.93
N ALA A 422 -16.86 19.49 19.80
CA ALA A 422 -17.25 20.07 18.52
C ALA A 422 -16.03 20.39 17.64
N ASP A 423 -14.94 20.82 18.27
CA ASP A 423 -13.65 21.15 17.64
C ASP A 423 -12.80 19.91 17.29
N GLY A 424 -13.35 18.71 17.43
CA GLY A 424 -12.69 17.46 17.02
C GLY A 424 -11.67 16.90 18.01
N LEU A 425 -11.59 17.42 19.25
CA LEU A 425 -10.67 16.88 20.28
C LEU A 425 -10.90 15.40 20.57
N ILE A 426 -12.17 15.00 20.71
CA ILE A 426 -12.49 13.60 21.02
C ILE A 426 -12.03 12.69 19.87
N SER A 427 -12.23 13.12 18.63
CA SER A 427 -11.79 12.44 17.42
C SER A 427 -10.26 12.30 17.40
N SER A 428 -9.52 13.39 17.65
CA SER A 428 -8.06 13.37 17.63
C SER A 428 -7.47 12.47 18.74
N VAL A 429 -8.08 12.45 19.92
CA VAL A 429 -7.66 11.56 21.02
C VAL A 429 -7.94 10.09 20.71
N VAL A 430 -9.06 9.78 20.02
CA VAL A 430 -9.35 8.43 19.55
C VAL A 430 -8.27 7.95 18.57
N VAL A 431 -7.87 8.80 17.62
CA VAL A 431 -6.80 8.48 16.66
C VAL A 431 -5.45 8.28 17.38
N ASP A 432 -5.12 9.15 18.35
CA ASP A 432 -3.90 9.02 19.15
C ASP A 432 -3.84 7.70 19.93
N VAL A 433 -4.94 7.29 20.57
CA VAL A 433 -4.94 6.05 21.36
C VAL A 433 -4.82 4.80 20.46
N LEU A 434 -5.40 4.85 19.26
CA LEU A 434 -5.24 3.81 18.25
C LEU A 434 -3.79 3.75 17.73
N ALA A 435 -3.13 4.91 17.55
CA ALA A 435 -1.72 4.99 17.16
C ALA A 435 -0.80 4.28 18.15
N LYS A 436 -1.13 4.28 19.44
CA LYS A 436 -0.35 3.55 20.46
C LYS A 436 -0.51 2.03 20.39
N LYS A 437 -1.59 1.51 19.78
CA LYS A 437 -1.79 0.07 19.56
C LYS A 437 -1.24 -0.39 18.21
N TYR A 438 -1.57 0.35 17.16
CA TYR A 438 -1.29 -0.07 15.78
C TYR A 438 0.02 0.52 15.23
N GLY A 439 0.52 1.61 15.82
CA GLY A 439 1.63 2.44 15.32
C GLY A 439 1.10 3.68 14.61
N ALA A 440 1.68 4.86 14.83
CA ALA A 440 1.20 6.13 14.28
C ALA A 440 1.10 6.11 12.74
N GLU A 441 2.14 5.61 12.06
CA GLU A 441 2.14 5.45 10.60
C GLU A 441 1.11 4.43 10.11
N ARG A 442 0.68 3.51 10.98
CA ARG A 442 -0.25 2.43 10.64
C ARG A 442 -1.71 2.74 10.93
N VAL A 443 -2.04 3.85 11.61
CA VAL A 443 -3.45 4.20 11.87
C VAL A 443 -4.14 4.58 10.56
N GLY A 444 -3.51 5.43 9.75
CA GLY A 444 -3.99 5.78 8.42
C GLY A 444 -4.00 4.59 7.45
N GLU A 445 -3.16 3.58 7.66
CA GLU A 445 -3.22 2.33 6.91
C GLU A 445 -4.43 1.44 7.23
N VAL A 446 -5.03 1.59 8.41
CA VAL A 446 -6.04 0.64 8.94
C VAL A 446 -7.45 1.25 8.96
N PHE A 447 -7.57 2.55 9.21
CA PHE A 447 -8.85 3.22 9.42
C PHE A 447 -9.10 4.33 8.39
N LEU A 448 -10.36 4.50 8.00
CA LEU A 448 -10.82 5.71 7.31
C LEU A 448 -10.83 6.85 8.33
N LEU A 449 -9.96 7.83 8.15
CA LEU A 449 -9.98 9.07 8.93
C LEU A 449 -10.55 10.13 8.00
N ASP A 450 -11.80 10.54 8.23
CA ASP A 450 -12.40 11.63 7.46
C ASP A 450 -11.58 12.91 7.70
N SER A 451 -11.05 13.48 6.61
CA SER A 451 -10.23 14.70 6.58
C SER A 451 -11.02 15.96 6.89
#